data_AF-A0A1B6J871-F1
#
_entry.id   AF-A0A1B6J871-F1
#
_cell.length_a   1.000
_cell.length_b   1.000
_cell.length_c   1.000
_cell.angle_alpha   90.00
_cell.angle_beta   90.00
_cell.angle_gamma   90.00
#
_symmetry.space_group_name_H-M   'P 1'
#
loop_
_entity.id
_entity.type
_entity.pdbx_description
1 polymer ?
#
loop_
_entity_poly.entity_id
_entity_poly.type
_entity_poly.pdbx_seq_one_letter_code
_entity_poly.pdbx_strand_id
1 'polypeptide(L)'
;YERTTEPLVLDDEREAEREAEEENLATGPDRVTATNLNLASRKTVTAEKAAELLLECLEVGGEYRMAVADSERAGQPPPTVPAIMAAFKAKSADDYLMEVIKRIKASDLEDTLLLLPYTSVCELLPLL
;
A
#
# COMPACT_ATOMS: atom_id res chain seq x y z
N TYR A 1 -53.37 -6.13 -23.63
CA TYR A 1 -52.13 -6.56 -24.29
C TYR A 1 -51.95 -5.62 -25.47
N GLU A 2 -51.21 -4.53 -25.26
CA GLU A 2 -50.89 -3.60 -26.34
C GLU A 2 -49.71 -4.20 -27.10
N ARG A 3 -49.97 -4.74 -28.30
CA ARG A 3 -48.90 -5.15 -29.22
C ARG A 3 -48.41 -3.89 -29.91
N THR A 4 -47.20 -3.45 -29.60
CA THR A 4 -46.51 -2.46 -30.41
C THR A 4 -46.31 -3.04 -31.82
N THR A 5 -46.68 -2.26 -32.84
CA THR A 5 -46.67 -2.64 -34.26
C THR A 5 -45.28 -2.63 -34.90
N GLU A 6 -44.25 -2.39 -34.09
CA GLU A 6 -42.88 -2.26 -34.55
C GLU A 6 -42.21 -3.64 -34.60
N PRO A 7 -41.58 -4.00 -35.74
CA PRO A 7 -40.86 -5.26 -35.82
C PRO A 7 -39.69 -5.23 -34.84
N LEU A 8 -39.61 -6.25 -33.97
CA LEU A 8 -38.49 -6.43 -33.04
C LEU A 8 -37.20 -6.69 -33.83
N VAL A 9 -36.28 -5.73 -33.80
CA VAL A 9 -34.95 -5.85 -34.39
C VAL A 9 -33.98 -6.21 -33.28
N LEU A 10 -33.41 -7.42 -33.36
CA LEU A 10 -32.51 -7.96 -32.33
C LEU A 10 -31.25 -7.09 -32.13
N ASP A 11 -30.79 -6.42 -33.18
CA ASP A 11 -29.65 -5.50 -33.10
C ASP A 11 -30.00 -4.22 -32.31
N ASP A 12 -31.24 -3.72 -32.41
CA ASP A 12 -31.68 -2.52 -31.69
C ASP A 12 -31.82 -2.79 -30.19
N GLU A 13 -32.35 -3.95 -29.81
CA GLU A 13 -32.41 -4.39 -28.40
C GLU A 13 -31.01 -4.54 -27.80
N ARG A 14 -30.09 -5.14 -28.56
CA ARG A 14 -28.70 -5.31 -28.12
C ARG A 14 -27.98 -3.97 -27.96
N GLU A 15 -28.26 -3.00 -28.83
CA GLU A 15 -27.70 -1.66 -28.70
C GLU A 15 -28.34 -0.90 -27.54
N ALA A 16 -29.65 -1.05 -27.31
CA ALA A 16 -30.33 -0.48 -26.15
C ALA A 16 -29.83 -1.07 -24.83
N GLU A 17 -29.54 -2.37 -24.77
CA GLU A 17 -28.90 -3.02 -23.63
C GLU A 17 -27.49 -2.46 -23.39
N ARG A 18 -26.69 -2.28 -24.45
CA ARG A 18 -25.36 -1.66 -24.37
C ARG A 18 -25.43 -0.22 -23.87
N GLU A 19 -26.33 0.59 -24.42
CA GLU A 19 -26.53 1.99 -24.00
C GLU A 19 -26.99 2.08 -22.54
N ALA A 20 -27.88 1.19 -22.10
CA ALA A 20 -28.32 1.12 -20.70
C ALA A 20 -27.20 0.66 -19.74
N GLU A 21 -26.35 -0.27 -20.16
CA GLU A 21 -25.15 -0.66 -19.41
C GLU A 21 -24.15 0.51 -19.30
N GLU A 22 -23.91 1.23 -20.40
CA GLU A 22 -23.06 2.43 -20.43
C GLU A 22 -23.63 3.56 -19.57
N GLU A 23 -24.94 3.81 -19.61
CA GLU A 23 -25.61 4.82 -18.79
C GLU A 23 -25.56 4.47 -17.29
N ASN A 24 -25.72 3.18 -16.94
CA ASN A 24 -25.58 2.70 -15.57
C ASN A 24 -24.13 2.82 -15.06
N LEU A 25 -23.13 2.45 -15.87
CA LEU A 25 -21.71 2.72 -15.55
C LEU A 25 -21.47 4.23 -15.39
N ALA A 26 -22.11 5.01 -16.25
CA ALA A 26 -22.01 6.45 -16.25
C ALA A 26 -22.84 7.13 -15.16
N THR A 27 -23.73 6.49 -14.39
CA THR A 27 -24.54 7.16 -13.34
C THR A 27 -24.48 6.51 -11.95
N GLY A 28 -23.88 5.32 -11.84
CA GLY A 28 -23.78 4.57 -10.59
C GLY A 28 -22.93 5.21 -9.49
N PRO A 29 -23.05 4.73 -8.23
CA PRO A 29 -22.28 5.22 -7.08
C PRO A 29 -20.77 4.95 -7.20
N ASP A 30 -20.37 4.03 -8.09
CA ASP A 30 -18.97 3.67 -8.38
C ASP A 30 -18.36 4.47 -9.54
N ARG A 31 -18.98 5.60 -9.92
CA ARG A 31 -18.47 6.50 -10.96
C ARG A 31 -17.03 6.89 -10.68
N VAL A 32 -16.11 6.44 -11.53
CA VAL A 32 -14.72 6.92 -11.54
C VAL A 32 -14.69 8.30 -12.21
N THR A 33 -15.09 9.33 -11.46
CA THR A 33 -14.92 10.72 -11.87
C THR A 33 -13.43 11.07 -11.97
N ALA A 34 -13.03 12.07 -12.76
CA ALA A 34 -11.63 12.50 -12.84
C ALA A 34 -11.00 12.84 -11.46
N THR A 35 -11.83 13.24 -10.50
CA THR A 35 -11.49 13.40 -9.09
C THR A 35 -11.27 12.07 -8.36
N ASN A 36 -12.08 11.05 -8.64
CA ASN A 36 -11.91 9.69 -8.09
C ASN A 36 -10.72 8.94 -8.72
N LEU A 37 -10.42 9.14 -10.01
CA LEU A 37 -9.19 8.66 -10.65
C LEU A 37 -7.94 9.26 -9.99
N ASN A 38 -7.97 10.56 -9.69
CA ASN A 38 -6.91 11.22 -8.92
C ASN A 38 -6.79 10.65 -7.50
N LEU A 39 -7.91 10.26 -6.88
CA LEU A 39 -7.91 9.72 -5.52
C LEU A 39 -7.33 8.30 -5.50
N ALA A 40 -7.74 7.46 -6.45
CA ALA A 40 -7.21 6.10 -6.62
C ALA A 40 -5.69 6.13 -6.90
N SER A 41 -5.26 6.91 -7.89
CA SER A 41 -3.83 7.05 -8.22
C SER A 41 -2.98 7.65 -7.10
N ARG A 42 -3.51 8.63 -6.34
CA ARG A 42 -2.80 9.21 -5.19
C ARG A 42 -2.65 8.24 -4.03
N LYS A 43 -3.68 7.42 -3.75
CA LYS A 43 -3.62 6.38 -2.72
C LYS A 43 -2.53 5.36 -3.03
N THR A 44 -2.39 4.97 -4.31
CA THR A 44 -1.32 4.06 -4.73
C THR A 44 0.07 4.65 -4.48
N VAL A 45 0.29 5.93 -4.81
CA VAL A 45 1.60 6.58 -4.65
C VAL A 45 2.00 6.74 -3.18
N THR A 46 1.06 7.03 -2.27
CA THR A 46 1.39 7.15 -0.84
C THR A 46 1.66 5.80 -0.20
N ALA A 47 0.90 4.76 -0.58
CA ALA A 47 1.14 3.40 -0.13
C ALA A 47 2.47 2.84 -0.64
N GLU A 48 2.83 3.09 -1.91
CA GLU A 48 4.11 2.67 -2.50
C GLU A 48 5.30 3.29 -1.77
N LYS A 49 5.25 4.60 -1.51
CA LYS A 49 6.30 5.29 -0.73
C LYS A 49 6.42 4.77 0.69
N ALA A 50 5.29 4.46 1.33
CA ALA A 50 5.28 3.88 2.66
C ALA A 50 5.87 2.45 2.66
N ALA A 51 5.60 1.67 1.62
CA ALA A 51 6.15 0.33 1.45
C ALA A 51 7.66 0.38 1.23
N GLU A 52 8.16 1.26 0.36
CA GLU A 52 9.59 1.50 0.16
C GLU A 52 10.28 1.90 1.46
N LEU A 53 9.68 2.83 2.21
CA LEU A 53 10.23 3.26 3.50
C LEU A 53 10.28 2.12 4.53
N LEU A 54 9.25 1.26 4.57
CA LEU A 54 9.22 0.13 5.49
C LEU A 54 10.23 -0.96 5.10
N LEU A 55 10.46 -1.17 3.79
CA LEU A 55 11.49 -2.08 3.30
C LEU A 55 12.90 -1.61 3.68
N GLU A 56 13.22 -0.33 3.45
CA GLU A 56 14.48 0.26 3.88
C GLU A 56 14.67 0.14 5.40
N CYS A 57 13.58 0.32 6.16
CA CYS A 57 13.60 0.17 7.61
C CYS A 57 13.95 -1.26 8.05
N LEU A 58 13.38 -2.28 7.41
CA LEU A 58 13.65 -3.68 7.72
C LEU A 58 15.08 -4.05 7.37
N GLU A 59 15.58 -3.61 6.21
CA GLU A 59 16.96 -3.87 5.77
C GLU A 59 17.98 -3.23 6.71
N VAL A 60 17.92 -1.91 6.89
CA VAL A 60 18.87 -1.18 7.75
C VAL A 60 18.74 -1.61 9.21
N GLY A 61 17.52 -1.82 9.69
CA GLY A 61 17.26 -2.30 11.05
C GLY A 61 17.80 -3.71 11.26
N GLY A 62 17.63 -4.60 10.28
CA GLY A 62 18.16 -5.96 10.28
C GLY A 62 19.69 -5.99 10.34
N GLU A 63 20.35 -5.26 9.46
CA GLU A 63 21.81 -5.13 9.44
C GLU A 63 22.35 -4.60 10.78
N TYR A 64 21.71 -3.56 11.32
CA TYR A 64 22.12 -3.01 12.61
C TYR A 64 21.93 -3.99 13.76
N ARG A 65 20.81 -4.75 13.79
CA ARG A 65 20.59 -5.81 14.79
C ARG A 65 21.69 -6.87 14.73
N MET A 66 22.07 -7.32 13.53
CA MET A 66 23.14 -8.29 13.37
C MET A 66 24.49 -7.72 13.84
N ALA A 67 24.81 -6.49 13.46
CA ALA A 67 26.05 -5.83 13.86
C ALA A 67 26.16 -5.66 15.39
N VAL A 68 25.04 -5.33 16.06
CA VAL A 68 24.97 -5.26 17.53
C VAL A 68 25.22 -6.65 18.12
N ALA A 69 24.54 -7.69 17.64
CA ALA A 69 24.69 -9.05 18.13
C ALA A 69 26.13 -9.59 17.93
N ASP A 70 26.77 -9.28 16.81
CA ASP A 70 28.15 -9.67 16.54
C ASP A 70 29.14 -8.94 17.45
N SER A 71 28.92 -7.64 17.69
CA SER A 71 29.71 -6.86 18.63
C SER A 71 29.60 -7.39 20.06
N GLU A 72 28.39 -7.75 20.50
CA GLU A 72 28.15 -8.37 21.81
C GLU A 72 28.87 -9.70 21.95
N ARG A 73 28.81 -10.57 20.92
CA ARG A 73 29.54 -11.85 20.89
C ARG A 73 31.05 -11.66 20.92
N ALA A 74 31.56 -10.60 20.29
CA ALA A 74 32.98 -10.26 20.27
C ALA A 74 33.46 -9.50 21.53
N GLY A 75 32.55 -9.11 22.42
CA GLY A 75 32.87 -8.26 23.59
C GLY A 75 33.32 -6.84 23.20
N GLN A 76 32.91 -6.36 22.03
CA GLN A 76 33.22 -5.05 21.49
C GLN A 76 32.12 -4.02 21.84
N PRO A 77 32.45 -2.72 21.90
CA PRO A 77 31.44 -1.69 22.11
C PRO A 77 30.42 -1.69 20.95
N PRO A 78 29.14 -1.38 21.22
CA PRO A 78 28.09 -1.44 20.21
C PRO A 78 28.42 -0.59 18.98
N PRO A 79 28.01 -1.03 17.78
CA PRO A 79 28.24 -0.29 16.56
C PRO A 79 27.57 1.09 16.62
N THR A 80 28.09 2.01 15.81
CA THR A 80 27.48 3.34 15.69
C THR A 80 26.12 3.23 15.01
N VAL A 81 25.13 3.94 15.55
CA VAL A 81 23.78 3.98 14.98
C VAL A 81 23.82 4.54 13.54
N PRO A 82 23.24 3.86 12.54
CA PRO A 82 23.13 4.35 11.18
C PRO A 82 22.53 5.75 11.09
N ALA A 83 23.04 6.58 10.17
CA ALA A 83 22.61 7.97 10.03
C ALA A 83 21.11 8.12 9.74
N ILE A 84 20.55 7.21 8.95
CA ILE A 84 19.11 7.21 8.66
C ILE A 84 18.29 6.94 9.92
N MET A 85 18.66 5.94 10.74
CA MET A 85 18.02 5.70 12.05
C MET A 85 18.11 6.91 12.98
N ALA A 86 19.28 7.55 13.01
CA ALA A 86 19.49 8.76 13.80
C ALA A 86 18.60 9.93 13.35
N ALA A 87 18.27 10.04 12.05
CA ALA A 87 17.32 11.03 11.54
C ALA A 87 15.90 10.81 12.07
N PHE A 88 15.54 9.56 12.38
CA PHE A 88 14.29 9.20 13.05
C PHE A 88 14.39 9.30 14.59
N LYS A 89 15.54 9.71 15.13
CA LYS A 89 15.86 9.73 16.58
C LYS A 89 15.73 8.35 17.24
N ALA A 90 15.85 7.29 16.45
CA ALA A 90 15.82 5.91 16.92
C ALA A 90 17.18 5.50 17.50
N LYS A 91 17.18 4.76 18.60
CA LYS A 91 18.40 4.24 19.25
C LYS A 91 18.58 2.75 19.03
N SER A 92 17.49 2.03 18.78
CA SER A 92 17.44 0.62 18.42
C SER A 92 16.76 0.42 17.07
N ALA A 93 16.88 -0.77 16.50
CA ALA A 93 16.14 -1.14 15.29
C ALA A 93 14.62 -1.15 15.54
N ASP A 94 14.19 -1.54 16.74
CA ASP A 94 12.78 -1.59 17.12
C ASP A 94 12.18 -0.18 17.25
N ASP A 95 12.95 0.76 17.82
CA ASP A 95 12.58 2.18 17.85
C ASP A 95 12.42 2.71 16.43
N TYR A 96 13.32 2.33 15.52
CA TYR A 96 13.27 2.78 14.13
C TYR A 96 12.02 2.26 13.42
N LEU A 97 11.74 0.96 13.55
CA LEU A 97 10.53 0.35 13.00
C LEU A 97 9.26 1.02 13.54
N MET A 98 9.19 1.25 14.85
CA MET A 98 8.07 1.92 15.50
C MET A 98 7.88 3.34 14.95
N GLU A 99 8.97 4.09 14.78
CA GLU A 99 8.93 5.45 14.24
C GLU A 99 8.52 5.50 12.76
N VAL A 100 8.86 4.48 11.98
CA VAL A 100 8.40 4.34 10.58
C VAL A 100 6.91 4.02 10.54
N ILE A 101 6.44 3.02 11.29
CA ILE A 101 5.03 2.63 11.32
C ILE A 101 4.13 3.80 11.74
N LYS A 102 4.51 4.59 12.76
CA LYS A 102 3.77 5.78 13.20
C LYS A 102 3.59 6.85 12.11
N ARG A 103 4.50 6.92 11.13
CA ARG A 103 4.45 7.90 10.04
C ARG A 103 3.53 7.44 8.90
N ILE A 104 3.27 6.14 8.78
CA ILE A 104 2.34 5.59 7.81
C ILE A 104 0.93 6.00 8.24
N LYS A 105 0.16 6.61 7.33
CA LYS A 105 -1.23 6.95 7.62
C LYS A 105 -2.03 5.67 7.79
N ALA A 106 -2.90 5.63 8.79
CA ALA A 106 -3.77 4.47 9.03
C ALA A 106 -4.63 4.11 7.80
N SER A 107 -5.03 5.09 6.99
CA SER A 107 -5.78 4.88 5.74
C SER A 107 -4.99 4.19 4.65
N ASP A 108 -3.66 4.25 4.71
CA ASP A 108 -2.75 3.76 3.68
C ASP A 108 -2.04 2.47 4.15
N LEU A 109 -2.21 2.08 5.42
CA LEU A 109 -1.47 0.96 6.02
C LEU A 109 -1.84 -0.39 5.38
N GLU A 110 -3.13 -0.63 5.11
CA GLU A 110 -3.59 -1.84 4.43
C GLU A 110 -2.94 -1.96 3.04
N ASP A 111 -3.07 -0.92 2.22
CA ASP A 111 -2.47 -0.86 0.89
C ASP A 111 -0.94 -0.99 0.95
N THR A 112 -0.29 -0.37 1.94
CA THR A 112 1.16 -0.48 2.16
C THR A 112 1.58 -1.92 2.42
N LEU A 113 0.87 -2.63 3.30
CA LEU A 113 1.18 -4.03 3.64
C LEU A 113 0.93 -4.96 2.45
N LEU A 114 -0.06 -4.66 1.59
CA LEU A 114 -0.32 -5.42 0.37
C LEU A 114 0.79 -5.27 -0.69
N LEU A 115 1.53 -4.16 -0.68
CA LEU A 115 2.62 -3.90 -1.61
C LEU A 115 3.95 -4.54 -1.19
N LEU A 116 4.07 -5.02 0.06
CA LEU A 116 5.30 -5.64 0.54
C LEU A 116 5.50 -7.04 -0.05
N PRO A 117 6.74 -7.43 -0.39
CA PRO A 117 7.07 -8.82 -0.66
C PRO A 117 6.74 -9.70 0.53
N TYR A 118 6.25 -10.92 0.27
CA TYR A 118 5.87 -11.88 1.32
C TYR A 118 7.00 -12.15 2.33
N THR A 119 8.25 -12.20 1.87
CA THR A 119 9.42 -12.40 2.73
C THR A 119 9.58 -11.29 3.77
N SER A 120 9.38 -10.04 3.38
CA SER A 120 9.46 -8.87 4.26
C SER A 120 8.30 -8.86 5.27
N VAL A 121 7.12 -9.34 4.87
CA VAL A 121 5.98 -9.52 5.80
C VAL A 121 6.30 -10.59 6.84
N CYS A 122 6.91 -11.71 6.45
CA CYS A 122 7.35 -12.74 7.39
C CYS A 122 8.42 -12.25 8.38
N GLU A 123 9.29 -11.33 7.96
CA GLU A 123 10.26 -10.68 8.86
C GLU A 123 9.59 -9.66 9.79
N LEU A 124 8.63 -8.90 9.28
CA LEU A 124 7.93 -7.85 10.02
C LEU A 124 7.06 -8.40 11.15
N LEU A 125 6.25 -9.43 10.87
CA LEU A 125 5.22 -9.91 11.81
C LEU A 125 5.76 -10.31 13.19
N PRO A 126 6.91 -11.01 13.33
CA PRO A 126 7.49 -11.31 14.64
C PRO A 126 8.01 -10.09 15.42
N LEU A 127 8.20 -8.95 14.76
CA LEU A 127 8.70 -7.70 15.37
C LEU A 127 7.56 -6.79 15.88
N LEU A 128 6.30 -7.12 15.57
CA LEU A 128 5.09 -6.43 16.02
C LEU A 128 4.54 -7.05 17.30
#